data_AF-A0A800DI28-F1
#
_entry.id   AF-A0A800DI28-F1
#
_cell.length_a   1.000
_cell.length_b   1.000
_cell.length_c   1.000
_cell.angle_alpha   90.00
_cell.angle_beta   90.00
_cell.angle_gamma   90.00
#
_symmetry.space_group_name_H-M   'P 1'
#
loop_
_entity.id
_entity.type
_entity.pdbx_description
1 polymer ?
#
loop_
_entity_poly.entity_id
_entity_poly.type
_entity_poly.pdbx_seq_one_letter_code
_entity_poly.pdbx_strand_id
1 'polypeptide(L)'
;MAAIEKFQDLLSRLFQFEASDLDFGIYRILNYKREQIEKFIHQDLGDKVKTAFAKHKDERLTDINRRFAEVKEKVIQSLGQKAFTSTGDLKEEFKDTPLGRNFLSVKAQKDEAETIDEIKLQVFNDLYNFFSRY
;
A
#
# COMPACT_ATOMS: atom_id res chain seq x y z
N MET A 1 8.59 -14.93 4.62
CA MET A 1 8.66 -13.66 5.38
C MET A 1 8.12 -12.54 4.53
N ALA A 2 7.16 -11.79 5.06
CA ALA A 2 6.64 -10.58 4.43
C ALA A 2 7.74 -9.50 4.32
N ALA A 3 7.60 -8.56 3.39
CA ALA A 3 8.61 -7.51 3.17
C ALA A 3 8.88 -6.67 4.44
N ILE A 4 7.82 -6.42 5.23
CA ILE A 4 7.93 -5.73 6.52
C ILE A 4 8.76 -6.53 7.54
N GLU A 5 8.55 -7.84 7.64
CA GLU A 5 9.29 -8.70 8.58
C GLU A 5 10.78 -8.72 8.24
N LYS A 6 11.11 -8.79 6.94
CA LYS A 6 12.51 -8.72 6.48
C LYS A 6 13.17 -7.40 6.84
N PHE A 7 12.43 -6.29 6.74
CA PHE A 7 12.94 -4.98 7.11
C PHE A 7 13.07 -4.82 8.62
N GLN A 8 12.11 -5.32 9.40
CA GLN A 8 12.19 -5.34 10.87
C GLN A 8 13.41 -6.13 11.36
N ASP A 9 13.65 -7.31 10.80
CA ASP A 9 14.84 -8.12 11.11
C ASP A 9 16.14 -7.37 10.82
N LEU A 10 16.22 -6.71 9.65
CA LEU A 10 17.38 -5.91 9.30
C LEU A 10 17.61 -4.77 10.31
N LEU A 11 16.57 -4.05 10.70
CA LEU A 11 16.68 -2.99 11.70
C LEU A 11 17.16 -3.55 13.05
N SER A 12 16.63 -4.69 13.50
CA SER A 12 17.07 -5.34 14.74
C SER A 12 18.56 -5.71 14.70
N ARG A 13 19.08 -6.16 13.55
CA ARG A 13 20.51 -6.41 13.36
C ARG A 13 21.35 -5.13 13.36
N LEU A 14 20.89 -4.09 12.66
CA LEU A 14 21.57 -2.78 12.60
C LEU A 14 21.70 -2.13 13.97
N PHE A 15 20.67 -2.23 14.81
CA PHE A 15 20.68 -1.73 16.18
C PHE A 15 21.37 -2.68 17.17
N GLN A 16 21.95 -3.77 16.69
CA GLN A 16 22.71 -4.75 17.48
C GLN A 16 21.94 -5.21 18.72
N PHE A 17 20.67 -5.58 18.55
CA PHE A 17 19.83 -6.06 19.66
C PHE A 17 20.45 -7.25 20.39
N GLU A 18 21.25 -8.08 19.71
CA GLU A 18 21.96 -9.23 20.26
C GLU A 18 23.21 -8.87 21.10
N ALA A 19 23.74 -7.65 20.99
CA ALA A 19 24.89 -7.18 21.77
C ALA A 19 24.48 -6.56 23.13
N SER A 20 23.29 -6.93 23.62
CA SER A 20 22.54 -6.24 24.68
C SER A 20 23.14 -6.21 26.06
N ASP A 21 24.00 -7.17 26.35
CA ASP A 21 24.49 -7.36 27.72
C ASP A 21 25.71 -6.46 28.02
N LEU A 22 26.07 -5.59 27.07
CA LEU A 22 27.16 -4.63 27.21
C LEU A 22 26.67 -3.32 27.84
N ASP A 23 27.05 -3.08 29.08
CA ASP A 23 26.60 -1.92 29.87
C ASP A 23 27.60 -0.75 29.91
N PHE A 24 28.40 -0.58 28.85
CA PHE A 24 29.44 0.46 28.77
C PHE A 24 29.36 1.29 27.48
N GLY A 25 29.90 2.51 27.53
CA GLY A 25 30.01 3.39 26.36
C GLY A 25 28.66 3.67 25.69
N ILE A 26 28.64 3.57 24.36
CA ILE A 26 27.44 3.82 23.53
C ILE A 26 26.34 2.77 23.77
N TYR A 27 26.70 1.55 24.18
CA TYR A 27 25.76 0.46 24.43
C TYR A 27 24.82 0.75 25.61
N ARG A 28 25.28 1.49 26.62
CA ARG A 28 24.42 1.95 27.73
C ARG A 28 23.28 2.85 27.26
N ILE A 29 23.56 3.73 26.29
CA ILE A 29 22.55 4.65 25.73
C ILE A 29 21.55 3.85 24.87
N LEU A 30 22.05 2.91 24.07
CA LEU A 30 21.21 2.02 23.26
C LEU A 30 20.31 1.14 24.13
N ASN A 31 20.85 0.58 25.22
CA ASN A 31 20.08 -0.22 26.18
C ASN A 31 18.99 0.59 26.88
N TYR A 32 19.28 1.84 27.29
CA TYR A 32 18.27 2.72 27.88
C TYR A 32 17.09 3.03 26.95
N LYS A 33 17.32 3.00 25.63
CA LYS A 33 16.31 3.25 24.61
C LYS A 33 15.81 1.99 23.91
N ARG A 34 16.28 0.80 24.32
CA ARG A 34 15.97 -0.48 23.68
C ARG A 34 14.48 -0.71 23.52
N GLU A 35 13.72 -0.59 24.60
CA GLU A 35 12.26 -0.78 24.57
C GLU A 35 11.57 0.20 23.60
N GLN A 36 12.07 1.43 23.49
CA GLN A 36 11.53 2.44 22.58
C GLN A 36 11.84 2.09 21.13
N ILE A 37 13.05 1.60 20.84
CA ILE A 37 13.47 1.17 19.50
C ILE A 37 12.73 -0.11 19.10
N GLU A 38 12.58 -1.06 20.01
CA GLU A 38 11.87 -2.33 19.77
C GLU A 38 10.39 -2.07 19.47
N LYS A 39 9.74 -1.24 20.31
CA LYS A 39 8.38 -0.78 20.05
C LYS A 39 8.26 -0.09 18.70
N PHE A 40 9.22 0.77 18.36
CA PHE A 40 9.22 1.43 17.07
C PHE A 40 9.29 0.44 15.91
N ILE A 41 10.22 -0.51 15.94
CA ILE A 41 10.43 -1.50 14.86
C ILE A 41 9.20 -2.41 14.70
N HIS A 42 8.69 -2.96 15.81
CA HIS A 42 7.66 -4.00 15.75
C HIS A 42 6.23 -3.45 15.68
N GLN A 43 5.96 -2.27 16.23
CA GLN A 43 4.62 -1.68 16.29
C GLN A 43 4.52 -0.42 15.44
N ASP A 44 5.28 0.62 15.79
CA ASP A 44 5.03 1.96 15.26
C ASP A 44 5.42 2.11 13.78
N LEU A 45 6.40 1.35 13.29
CA LEU A 45 6.92 1.44 11.93
C LEU A 45 5.82 1.13 10.90
N GLY A 46 5.10 0.02 11.09
CA GLY A 46 4.01 -0.38 10.21
C GLY A 46 2.91 0.68 10.18
N ASP A 47 2.55 1.22 11.34
CA ASP A 47 1.50 2.24 11.46
C ASP A 47 1.94 3.58 10.87
N LYS A 48 3.19 4.01 11.07
CA LYS A 48 3.73 5.23 10.44
C LYS A 48 3.72 5.13 8.92
N VAL A 49 4.12 3.99 8.36
CA VAL A 49 4.03 3.75 6.90
C VAL A 49 2.57 3.83 6.47
N LYS A 50 1.66 3.11 7.11
CA LYS A 50 0.21 3.17 6.80
C LYS A 50 -0.33 4.59 6.85
N THR A 51 -0.06 5.36 7.91
CA THR A 51 -0.52 6.74 8.09
C THR A 51 0.06 7.68 7.03
N ALA A 52 1.35 7.57 6.72
CA ALA A 52 1.99 8.38 5.68
C ALA A 52 1.29 8.19 4.33
N PHE A 53 0.88 6.96 4.03
CA PHE A 53 0.10 6.65 2.83
C PHE A 53 -1.39 6.96 2.94
N ALA A 54 -2.00 6.88 4.13
CA ALA A 54 -3.42 7.17 4.34
C ALA A 54 -3.77 8.62 3.97
N LYS A 55 -2.86 9.56 4.29
CA LYS A 55 -3.01 11.00 3.98
C LYS A 55 -3.19 11.28 2.48
N HIS A 56 -2.78 10.37 1.59
CA HIS A 56 -2.92 10.52 0.14
C HIS A 56 -4.09 9.73 -0.46
N LYS A 57 -4.68 8.80 0.30
CA LYS A 57 -5.40 7.65 -0.25
C LYS A 57 -6.90 7.62 0.08
N ASP A 58 -7.30 7.90 1.32
CA ASP A 58 -8.61 7.42 1.79
C ASP A 58 -9.81 8.08 1.09
N GLU A 59 -9.82 9.41 0.97
CA GLU A 59 -10.94 10.13 0.33
C GLU A 59 -11.02 9.91 -1.19
N ARG A 60 -9.87 9.89 -1.88
CA ARG A 60 -9.85 9.74 -3.34
C ARG A 60 -10.22 8.33 -3.77
N LEU A 61 -9.72 7.29 -3.10
CA LEU A 61 -10.05 5.92 -3.46
C LEU A 61 -11.47 5.53 -3.07
N THR A 62 -11.98 5.99 -1.93
CA THR A 62 -13.40 5.76 -1.61
C THR A 62 -14.32 6.45 -2.62
N ASP A 63 -14.00 7.68 -3.03
CA ASP A 63 -14.79 8.38 -4.05
C ASP A 63 -14.66 7.73 -5.44
N ILE A 64 -13.46 7.33 -5.87
CA ILE A 64 -13.23 6.62 -7.15
C ILE A 64 -13.95 5.26 -7.14
N ASN A 65 -13.88 4.49 -6.06
CA ASN A 65 -14.56 3.20 -5.94
C ASN A 65 -16.09 3.36 -5.96
N ARG A 66 -16.61 4.39 -5.28
CA ARG A 66 -18.04 4.72 -5.34
C ARG A 66 -18.47 5.09 -6.75
N ARG A 67 -17.76 6.01 -7.41
CA ARG A 67 -18.03 6.40 -8.81
C ARG A 67 -17.95 5.21 -9.75
N PHE A 68 -16.98 4.32 -9.55
CA PHE A 68 -16.84 3.11 -10.35
C PHE A 68 -18.06 2.19 -10.21
N ALA A 69 -18.52 1.97 -8.98
CA ALA A 69 -19.73 1.18 -8.70
C ALA A 69 -20.97 1.81 -9.35
N GLU A 70 -21.16 3.13 -9.21
CA GLU A 70 -22.28 3.87 -9.81
C GLU A 70 -22.28 3.80 -11.34
N VAL A 71 -21.12 4.01 -11.98
CA VAL A 71 -21.03 3.95 -13.45
C VAL A 71 -21.22 2.51 -13.94
N LYS A 72 -20.68 1.52 -13.22
CA LYS A 72 -20.91 0.10 -13.53
C LYS A 72 -22.39 -0.25 -13.45
N GLU A 73 -23.09 0.21 -12.42
CA GLU A 73 -24.53 -0.01 -12.27
C GLU A 73 -25.32 0.66 -13.40
N LYS A 74 -25.00 1.92 -13.75
CA LYS A 74 -25.63 2.62 -14.88
C LYS A 74 -25.43 1.90 -16.21
N VAL A 75 -24.24 1.33 -16.45
CA VAL A 75 -23.96 0.49 -17.62
C VAL A 75 -24.83 -0.77 -17.60
N ILE A 76 -24.96 -1.45 -16.47
CA ILE A 76 -25.83 -2.64 -16.34
C ILE A 76 -27.31 -2.28 -16.58
N GLN A 77 -27.78 -1.16 -16.03
CA GLN A 77 -29.18 -0.72 -16.17
C GLN A 77 -29.50 -0.29 -17.61
N SER A 78 -28.58 0.37 -18.30
CA SER A 78 -28.82 0.94 -19.65
C SER A 78 -28.47 -0.02 -20.78
N LEU A 79 -27.38 -0.77 -20.65
CA LEU A 79 -26.81 -1.64 -21.70
C LEU A 79 -26.99 -3.14 -21.37
N GLY A 80 -27.47 -3.45 -20.17
CA GLY A 80 -27.65 -4.82 -19.69
C GLY A 80 -26.35 -5.46 -19.21
N GLN A 81 -26.46 -6.55 -18.45
CA GLN A 81 -25.31 -7.36 -18.01
C GLN A 81 -24.48 -7.91 -19.17
N LYS A 82 -25.08 -8.01 -20.37
CA LYS A 82 -24.43 -8.45 -21.61
C LYS A 82 -23.36 -7.47 -22.13
N ALA A 83 -23.31 -6.25 -21.61
CA ALA A 83 -22.30 -5.25 -21.95
C ALA A 83 -20.91 -5.60 -21.39
N PHE A 84 -20.84 -6.50 -20.40
CA PHE A 84 -19.59 -6.98 -19.83
C PHE A 84 -19.20 -8.35 -20.40
N THR A 85 -17.90 -8.57 -20.50
CA THR A 85 -17.27 -9.86 -20.78
C THR A 85 -17.23 -10.71 -19.52
N SER A 86 -16.90 -12.00 -19.67
CA SER A 86 -16.70 -12.93 -18.56
C SER A 86 -15.59 -12.50 -17.59
N THR A 87 -14.65 -11.65 -18.04
CA THR A 87 -13.57 -11.09 -17.22
C THR A 87 -13.99 -9.82 -16.47
N GLY A 88 -15.20 -9.31 -16.70
CA GLY A 88 -15.69 -8.08 -16.08
C GLY A 88 -15.34 -6.80 -16.83
N ASP A 89 -14.73 -6.91 -18.02
CA ASP A 89 -14.42 -5.79 -18.90
C ASP A 89 -15.58 -5.44 -19.83
N LEU A 90 -15.68 -4.16 -20.19
CA LEU A 90 -16.69 -3.70 -21.14
C LEU A 90 -16.38 -4.25 -22.55
N LYS A 91 -17.38 -4.85 -23.21
CA LYS A 91 -17.25 -5.33 -24.59
C LYS A 91 -16.96 -4.17 -25.54
N GLU A 92 -16.22 -4.48 -26.60
CA GLU A 92 -15.77 -3.52 -27.63
C GLU A 92 -16.93 -2.71 -28.22
N GLU A 93 -18.06 -3.36 -28.44
CA GLU A 93 -19.31 -2.82 -28.99
C GLU A 93 -19.87 -1.63 -28.18
N PHE A 94 -19.57 -1.56 -26.87
CA PHE A 94 -20.09 -0.54 -25.97
C PHE A 94 -19.04 0.50 -25.57
N LYS A 95 -17.77 0.34 -25.96
CA LYS A 95 -16.66 1.24 -25.59
C LYS A 95 -16.86 2.66 -26.10
N ASP A 96 -17.46 2.82 -27.28
CA ASP A 96 -17.70 4.13 -27.89
C ASP A 96 -18.95 4.85 -27.38
N THR A 97 -19.79 4.18 -26.59
CA THR A 97 -20.95 4.82 -25.99
C THR A 97 -20.52 5.84 -24.92
N PRO A 98 -21.30 6.91 -24.67
CA PRO A 98 -20.99 7.86 -23.59
C PRO A 98 -20.80 7.19 -22.22
N LEU A 99 -21.60 6.14 -21.93
CA LEU A 99 -21.48 5.35 -20.70
C LEU A 99 -20.22 4.48 -20.67
N GLY A 100 -19.87 3.85 -21.81
CA GLY A 100 -18.67 3.04 -21.92
C GLY A 100 -17.39 3.85 -21.77
N ARG A 101 -17.32 5.04 -22.38
CA ARG A 101 -16.18 5.97 -22.20
C ARG A 101 -16.04 6.44 -20.76
N ASN A 102 -17.16 6.74 -20.08
CA ASN A 102 -17.16 7.10 -18.68
C ASN A 102 -16.67 5.92 -17.81
N PHE A 103 -17.17 4.71 -18.05
CA PHE A 103 -16.72 3.50 -17.35
C PHE A 103 -15.21 3.28 -17.50
N LEU A 104 -14.68 3.37 -18.72
CA LEU A 104 -13.25 3.20 -18.99
C LEU A 104 -12.40 4.29 -18.30
N SER A 105 -12.87 5.54 -18.27
CA SER A 105 -12.18 6.63 -17.59
C SER A 105 -12.11 6.42 -16.08
N VAL A 106 -13.23 6.04 -15.46
CA VAL A 106 -13.27 5.77 -14.01
C VAL A 106 -12.51 4.50 -13.66
N LYS A 107 -12.53 3.49 -14.53
CA LYS A 107 -11.71 2.28 -14.38
C LYS A 107 -10.22 2.61 -14.41
N ALA A 108 -9.76 3.42 -15.37
CA ALA A 108 -8.36 3.85 -15.44
C ALA A 108 -7.92 4.60 -14.17
N GLN A 109 -8.76 5.49 -13.65
CA GLN A 109 -8.49 6.19 -12.37
C GLN A 109 -8.41 5.23 -11.19
N LYS A 110 -9.24 4.18 -11.18
CA LYS A 110 -9.20 3.13 -10.16
C LYS A 110 -7.92 2.30 -10.25
N ASP A 111 -7.54 1.86 -11.45
CA ASP A 111 -6.36 1.04 -11.69
C ASP A 111 -5.07 1.83 -11.35
N GLU A 112 -5.01 3.11 -11.68
CA GLU A 112 -3.93 4.02 -11.27
C GLU A 112 -3.84 4.14 -9.75
N ALA A 113 -5.00 4.29 -9.08
CA ALA A 113 -5.04 4.38 -7.63
C ALA A 113 -4.70 3.06 -6.91
N GLU A 114 -5.00 1.90 -7.51
CA GLU A 114 -4.60 0.57 -7.02
C GLU A 114 -3.10 0.32 -7.22
N THR A 115 -2.51 0.84 -8.31
CA THR A 115 -1.05 0.79 -8.52
C THR A 115 -0.30 1.50 -7.37
N ILE A 116 -0.85 2.59 -6.83
CA ILE A 116 -0.28 3.28 -5.65
C ILE A 116 -0.27 2.38 -4.41
N ASP A 117 -1.21 1.44 -4.28
CA ASP A 117 -1.18 0.45 -3.20
C ASP A 117 -0.09 -0.59 -3.37
N GLU A 118 0.16 -1.03 -4.60
CA GLU A 118 1.29 -1.92 -4.90
C GLU A 118 2.63 -1.24 -4.56
N ILE A 119 2.74 0.07 -4.80
CA ILE A 119 3.91 0.88 -4.39
C ILE A 119 4.13 0.81 -2.86
N LYS A 120 3.09 0.66 -2.03
CA LYS A 120 3.27 0.52 -0.57
C LYS A 120 4.00 -0.74 -0.18
N LEU A 121 3.73 -1.85 -0.87
CA LEU A 121 4.43 -3.10 -0.63
C LEU A 121 5.88 -2.99 -1.09
N GLN A 122 6.13 -2.22 -2.15
CA GLN A 122 7.46 -1.94 -2.65
C GLN A 122 8.29 -1.08 -1.68
N VAL A 123 7.67 -0.17 -0.92
CA VAL A 123 8.37 0.71 0.04
C VAL A 123 9.18 -0.06 1.08
N PHE A 124 8.65 -1.17 1.61
CA PHE A 124 9.43 -1.98 2.57
C PHE A 124 10.66 -2.62 1.93
N ASN A 125 10.58 -2.99 0.65
CA ASN A 125 11.73 -3.50 -0.10
C ASN A 125 12.74 -2.38 -0.39
N ASP A 126 12.27 -1.18 -0.73
CA ASP A 126 13.13 -0.03 -0.99
C ASP A 126 13.86 0.41 0.28
N LEU A 127 13.13 0.47 1.41
CA LEU A 127 13.71 0.73 2.73
C LEU A 127 14.74 -0.35 3.09
N TYR A 128 14.42 -1.63 2.90
CA TYR A 128 15.37 -2.72 3.10
C TYR A 128 16.63 -2.54 2.25
N ASN A 129 16.50 -2.28 0.96
CA ASN A 129 17.62 -2.10 0.03
C ASN A 129 18.49 -0.88 0.36
N PHE A 130 17.89 0.17 0.94
CA PHE A 130 18.62 1.34 1.41
C PHE A 130 19.41 1.03 2.67
N PHE A 131 18.76 0.46 3.68
CA PHE A 131 19.36 0.22 5.00
C PHE A 131 20.32 -0.96 5.03
N SER A 132 20.17 -1.94 4.13
CA SER A 132 21.06 -3.14 4.07
C SER A 132 22.49 -2.84 3.64
N ARG A 133 22.77 -1.59 3.24
CA ARG A 133 24.11 -1.10 2.91
C ARG A 133 24.91 -0.65 4.13
N TYR A 134 24.25 -0.55 5.28
CA TYR A 134 24.82 -0.18 6.57
C TYR A 134 24.87 -1.42 7.47
#